data_AF-A0AAN9Y3Z9-F1
#
_entry.id   AF-A0AAN9Y3Z9-F1
#
_cell.length_a   1.000
_cell.length_b   1.000
_cell.length_c   1.000
_cell.angle_alpha   90.00
_cell.angle_beta   90.00
_cell.angle_gamma   90.00
#
_symmetry.space_group_name_H-M   'P 1'
#
loop_
_entity.id
_entity.type
_entity.pdbx_description
1 polymer ?
#
loop_
_entity_poly.entity_id
_entity_poly.type
_entity_poly.pdbx_seq_one_letter_code
_entity_poly.pdbx_strand_id
1 'polypeptide(L)'
;MFTRCTANPDDPTNSSLKSSHQISHENEEEKKDTESKKLQNPTSYKKGEVPRYLKERNAQLERDRQERETREKLEELLGFKDPKCPPGHMLMPPDELQHNLSDMETKFNALVAELNRMPVSNDSYKIRQRSIQIEKELRELEGKIELYKTKRVFVKIPEPQ
;
A
#
# COMPACT_ATOMS: atom_id res chain seq x y z
N MET A 1 30.62 -33.74 2.15
CA MET A 1 29.61 -33.73 1.06
C MET A 1 29.23 -32.29 0.82
N PHE A 2 29.79 -31.66 -0.22
CA PHE A 2 29.48 -30.27 -0.58
C PHE A 2 28.80 -30.28 -1.96
N THR A 3 27.54 -29.88 -1.99
CA THR A 3 26.74 -29.73 -3.21
C THR A 3 27.15 -28.44 -3.93
N ARG A 4 27.45 -28.54 -5.22
CA ARG A 4 27.73 -27.40 -6.11
C ARG A 4 26.42 -26.73 -6.50
N CYS A 5 26.30 -25.43 -6.29
CA CYS A 5 25.24 -24.61 -6.90
C CYS A 5 25.54 -24.42 -8.39
N THR A 6 24.67 -24.95 -9.25
CA THR A 6 24.64 -24.63 -10.67
C THR A 6 23.69 -23.44 -10.87
N ALA A 7 24.21 -22.31 -11.32
CA ALA A 7 23.41 -21.18 -11.75
C ALA A 7 22.78 -21.47 -13.13
N ASN A 8 21.45 -21.33 -13.23
CA ASN A 8 20.74 -21.37 -14.51
C ASN A 8 20.93 -20.01 -15.24
N PRO A 9 21.15 -20.01 -16.57
CA PRO A 9 21.47 -18.81 -17.32
C PRO A 9 20.28 -18.33 -18.15
N ASP A 10 19.31 -17.63 -17.56
CA ASP A 10 18.27 -16.93 -18.32
C ASP A 10 17.86 -15.65 -17.60
N ASP A 11 18.66 -14.59 -17.75
CA ASP A 11 18.22 -13.21 -17.52
C ASP A 11 18.77 -12.33 -18.65
N PRO A 12 17.91 -11.61 -19.41
CA PRO A 12 18.30 -10.84 -20.57
C PRO A 12 18.95 -9.53 -20.14
N THR A 13 20.27 -9.56 -19.95
CA THR A 13 21.07 -8.34 -19.91
C THR A 13 21.11 -7.72 -21.31
N ASN A 14 20.58 -6.51 -21.41
CA ASN A 14 20.57 -5.67 -22.61
C ASN A 14 22.01 -5.49 -23.15
N SER A 15 22.29 -6.22 -24.23
CA SER A 15 23.53 -6.21 -24.98
C SER A 15 23.48 -5.10 -26.03
N SER A 16 24.11 -3.96 -25.74
CA SER A 16 24.52 -3.05 -26.81
C SER A 16 25.77 -2.25 -26.42
N LEU A 17 26.86 -2.97 -26.19
CA LEU A 17 28.19 -2.41 -26.32
C LEU A 17 28.62 -2.58 -27.79
N LYS A 18 28.22 -1.65 -28.66
CA LYS A 18 28.92 -1.45 -29.94
C LYS A 18 30.09 -0.51 -29.70
N SER A 19 31.15 -1.06 -29.10
CA SER A 19 32.48 -0.45 -29.18
C SER A 19 33.07 -0.86 -30.53
N SER A 20 33.14 0.08 -31.45
CA SER A 20 33.96 -0.04 -32.65
C SER A 20 34.66 1.30 -32.82
N HIS A 21 35.83 1.41 -32.21
CA HIS A 21 36.85 2.37 -32.61
C HIS A 21 38.09 1.55 -32.94
N GLN A 22 38.28 1.29 -34.23
CA GLN A 22 39.55 0.86 -34.79
C GLN A 22 40.52 2.04 -34.63
N ILE A 23 41.61 1.82 -33.91
CA ILE A 23 42.75 2.75 -33.86
C ILE A 23 43.69 2.30 -34.99
N SER A 24 43.63 2.98 -36.13
CA SER A 24 44.69 2.95 -37.13
C SER A 24 45.71 4.03 -36.79
N HIS A 25 46.91 3.59 -36.40
CA HIS A 25 48.11 4.41 -36.46
C HIS A 25 48.54 4.50 -37.93
N GLU A 26 48.70 5.71 -38.46
CA GLU A 26 49.79 6.06 -39.37
C GLU A 26 49.82 7.56 -39.71
N ASN A 27 51.04 8.10 -39.63
CA ASN A 27 51.63 9.28 -40.25
C ASN A 27 51.44 10.67 -39.57
N GLU A 28 52.50 11.05 -38.86
CA GLU A 28 52.93 12.42 -38.67
C GLU A 28 53.26 13.05 -40.02
N GLU A 29 52.64 14.19 -40.33
CA GLU A 29 53.30 15.47 -40.64
C GLU A 29 52.24 16.43 -41.22
N GLU A 30 52.42 17.72 -40.92
CA GLU A 30 51.62 18.87 -41.40
C GLU A 30 50.26 19.16 -40.72
N LYS A 31 50.32 19.94 -39.63
CA LYS A 31 49.74 21.30 -39.55
C LYS A 31 49.78 21.80 -38.11
N LYS A 32 50.86 22.53 -37.79
CA LYS A 32 50.90 23.45 -36.64
C LYS A 32 49.87 24.55 -36.90
N ASP A 33 48.74 24.50 -36.18
CA ASP A 33 47.80 25.62 -35.91
C ASP A 33 46.45 25.18 -35.29
N THR A 34 46.25 23.89 -35.00
CA THR A 34 44.99 23.37 -34.43
C THR A 34 45.12 22.79 -33.01
N GLU A 35 46.13 23.20 -32.25
CA GLU A 35 46.40 22.61 -30.92
C GLU A 35 45.81 23.40 -29.74
N SER A 36 45.40 24.67 -29.94
CA SER A 36 44.88 25.53 -28.85
C SER A 36 43.36 25.49 -28.63
N LYS A 37 42.59 24.70 -29.39
CA LYS A 37 41.11 24.67 -29.30
C LYS A 37 40.54 23.52 -28.47
N LYS A 38 41.35 22.77 -27.73
CA LYS A 38 40.90 21.52 -27.12
C LYS A 38 40.18 21.59 -25.76
N LEU A 39 39.99 22.75 -25.14
CA LEU A 39 39.27 22.83 -23.84
C LEU A 39 38.35 24.07 -23.70
N GLN A 40 37.68 24.50 -24.77
CA GLN A 40 36.64 25.51 -24.61
C GLN A 40 35.32 24.84 -24.22
N ASN A 41 34.82 25.19 -23.02
CA ASN A 41 33.51 24.75 -22.56
C ASN A 41 32.43 25.18 -23.58
N PRO A 42 31.38 24.37 -23.78
CA PRO A 42 30.31 24.74 -24.70
C PRO A 42 29.72 26.09 -24.27
N THR A 43 29.28 26.90 -25.24
CA THR A 43 28.74 28.26 -24.99
C THR A 43 27.57 28.31 -24.02
N SER A 44 26.88 27.18 -23.81
CA SER A 44 25.78 26.99 -22.86
C SER A 44 26.24 26.77 -21.41
N TYR A 45 27.52 26.43 -21.18
CA TYR A 45 28.05 26.14 -19.84
C TYR A 45 28.26 27.41 -19.03
N LYS A 46 27.54 27.54 -17.92
CA LYS A 46 27.71 28.62 -16.93
C LYS A 46 28.32 28.06 -15.65
N LYS A 47 29.46 28.62 -15.22
CA LYS A 47 30.14 28.20 -13.99
C LYS A 47 29.23 28.45 -12.79
N GLY A 48 29.00 27.42 -11.97
CA GLY A 48 28.13 27.48 -10.79
C GLY A 48 26.66 27.14 -11.06
N GLU A 49 26.25 26.96 -12.31
CA GLU A 49 24.91 26.47 -12.61
C GLU A 49 24.86 24.94 -12.59
N VAL A 50 23.87 24.39 -11.90
CA VAL A 50 23.61 22.94 -11.89
C VAL A 50 23.15 22.49 -13.28
N PRO A 51 23.83 21.51 -13.90
CA PRO A 51 23.42 20.95 -15.18
C PRO A 51 21.95 20.50 -15.21
N ARG A 52 21.29 20.68 -16.36
CA ARG A 52 19.88 20.34 -16.57
C ARG A 52 19.53 18.92 -16.11
N TYR A 53 20.35 17.93 -16.46
CA TYR A 53 20.09 16.53 -16.11
C TYR A 53 20.09 16.27 -14.60
N LEU A 54 20.87 17.03 -13.82
CA LEU A 54 20.86 16.92 -12.34
C LEU A 54 19.58 17.54 -11.76
N LYS A 55 19.12 18.68 -12.32
CA LYS A 55 17.84 19.29 -11.93
C LYS A 55 16.67 18.32 -12.20
N GLU A 56 16.63 17.73 -13.39
CA GLU A 56 15.62 16.74 -13.79
C GLU A 56 15.69 15.47 -12.93
N ARG A 57 16.90 14.96 -12.66
CA ARG A 57 17.10 13.79 -11.79
C ARG A 57 16.63 14.05 -10.37
N ASN A 58 16.96 15.21 -9.79
CA ASN A 58 16.51 15.58 -8.45
C ASN A 58 14.98 15.71 -8.39
N ALA A 59 14.36 16.33 -9.41
CA ALA A 59 12.91 16.43 -9.49
C ALA A 59 12.23 15.06 -9.63
N GLN A 60 12.85 14.10 -10.32
CA GLN A 60 12.37 12.72 -10.37
C GLN A 60 12.47 12.03 -9.00
N LEU A 61 13.62 12.14 -8.33
CA LEU A 61 13.82 11.54 -7.01
C LEU A 61 12.82 12.07 -5.98
N GLU A 62 12.53 13.37 -6.03
CA GLU A 62 11.53 13.98 -5.14
C GLU A 62 10.12 13.44 -5.42
N ARG A 63 9.72 13.29 -6.69
CA ARG A 63 8.45 12.65 -7.06
C ARG A 63 8.38 11.20 -6.60
N ASP A 64 9.42 10.42 -6.86
CA ASP A 64 9.49 9.01 -6.45
C ASP A 64 9.41 8.86 -4.93
N ARG A 65 10.04 9.78 -4.19
CA ARG A 65 10.00 9.81 -2.73
C ARG A 65 8.59 10.12 -2.23
N GLN A 66 7.94 11.14 -2.78
CA GLN A 66 6.56 11.50 -2.41
C GLN A 66 5.60 10.34 -2.70
N GLU A 67 5.74 9.67 -3.85
CA GLU A 67 4.92 8.51 -4.20
C GLU A 67 5.11 7.37 -3.19
N ARG A 68 6.36 7.06 -2.81
CA ARG A 68 6.64 6.07 -1.76
C ARG A 68 6.04 6.46 -0.42
N GLU A 69 6.22 7.70 0.02
CA GLU A 69 5.67 8.17 1.29
C GLU A 69 4.14 8.09 1.30
N THR A 70 3.47 8.39 0.18
CA THR A 70 2.01 8.26 0.07
C THR A 70 1.55 6.80 0.14
N ARG A 71 2.25 5.91 -0.57
CA ARG A 71 1.98 4.48 -0.55
C ARG A 71 2.21 3.88 0.83
N GLU A 72 3.29 4.24 1.51
CA GLU A 72 3.59 3.75 2.85
C GLU A 72 2.54 4.18 3.86
N LYS A 73 2.06 5.42 3.80
CA LYS A 73 0.95 5.91 4.62
C LYS A 73 -0.35 5.14 4.35
N LEU A 74 -0.63 4.84 3.08
CA LEU A 74 -1.80 4.05 2.71
C LEU A 74 -1.70 2.62 3.23
N GLU A 75 -0.53 1.99 3.10
CA GLU A 75 -0.27 0.64 3.62
C GLU A 75 -0.38 0.56 5.15
N GLU A 76 0.04 1.63 5.85
CA GLU A 76 -0.14 1.76 7.30
C GLU A 76 -1.61 1.93 7.68
N LEU A 77 -2.34 2.79 6.96
CA LEU A 77 -3.78 3.01 7.19
C LEU A 77 -4.59 1.73 6.97
N LEU A 78 -4.23 0.93 5.95
CA LEU A 78 -4.83 -0.36 5.66
C LEU A 78 -4.35 -1.49 6.60
N GLY A 79 -3.39 -1.21 7.48
CA GLY A 79 -2.90 -2.18 8.46
C GLY A 79 -2.06 -3.32 7.88
N PHE A 80 -1.58 -3.22 6.63
CA PHE A 80 -0.79 -4.29 5.99
C PHE A 80 0.56 -4.52 6.69
N LYS A 81 1.09 -3.50 7.37
CA LYS A 81 2.35 -3.56 8.12
C LYS A 81 2.16 -4.02 9.57
N ASP A 82 0.91 -4.21 10.02
CA ASP A 82 0.64 -4.67 11.39
C ASP A 82 0.94 -6.17 11.52
N PRO A 83 1.78 -6.61 12.48
CA PRO A 83 2.14 -8.02 12.66
C PRO A 83 0.96 -8.90 13.09
N LYS A 84 -0.15 -8.27 13.50
CA LYS A 84 -1.39 -8.94 13.90
C LYS A 84 -2.38 -9.10 12.74
N CYS A 85 -2.17 -8.41 11.61
CA CYS A 85 -3.04 -8.50 10.45
C CYS A 85 -2.81 -9.85 9.73
N PRO A 86 -3.83 -10.71 9.60
CA PRO A 86 -3.68 -11.95 8.84
C PRO A 86 -3.44 -11.67 7.35
N PRO A 87 -2.77 -12.59 6.62
CA PRO A 87 -2.57 -12.43 5.18
C PRO A 87 -3.91 -12.39 4.44
N GLY A 88 -4.00 -11.58 3.38
CA GLY A 88 -5.23 -11.41 2.60
C GLY A 88 -6.34 -10.66 3.34
N HIS A 89 -6.02 -9.99 4.45
CA HIS A 89 -6.94 -9.12 5.17
C HIS A 89 -6.42 -7.67 5.17
N MET A 90 -7.33 -6.72 5.33
CA MET A 90 -7.05 -5.31 5.50
C MET A 90 -7.83 -4.77 6.70
N LEU A 91 -7.37 -3.67 7.29
CA LEU A 91 -8.11 -2.97 8.32
C LEU A 91 -9.39 -2.37 7.73
N MET A 92 -10.52 -2.57 8.42
CA MET A 92 -11.79 -1.96 8.03
C MET A 92 -11.66 -0.43 8.08
N PRO A 93 -12.05 0.29 7.01
CA PRO A 93 -12.08 1.75 7.02
C PRO A 93 -12.98 2.32 8.13
N PRO A 94 -12.66 3.52 8.67
CA PRO A 94 -13.41 4.10 9.78
C PRO A 94 -14.87 4.41 9.41
N ASP A 95 -15.14 4.82 8.17
CA ASP A 95 -16.49 5.16 7.70
C ASP A 95 -17.39 3.91 7.67
N GLU A 96 -16.88 2.80 7.13
CA GLU A 96 -17.59 1.52 7.12
C GLU A 96 -17.80 0.98 8.54
N LEU A 97 -16.81 1.15 9.42
CA LEU A 97 -16.90 0.75 10.82
C LEU A 97 -18.01 1.53 11.54
N GLN A 98 -18.05 2.86 11.37
CA GLN A 98 -19.09 3.71 11.95
C GLN A 98 -20.48 3.36 11.44
N HIS A 99 -20.61 3.10 10.13
CA HIS A 99 -21.88 2.67 9.54
C HIS A 99 -22.36 1.34 10.18
N ASN A 100 -21.50 0.33 10.23
CA ASN A 100 -21.81 -0.96 10.83
C ASN A 100 -22.18 -0.83 12.32
N LEU A 101 -21.44 -0.01 13.07
CA LEU A 101 -21.70 0.25 14.48
C LEU A 101 -23.08 0.88 14.68
N SER A 102 -23.40 1.93 13.93
CA SER A 102 -24.72 2.58 13.96
C SER A 102 -25.84 1.59 13.64
N ASP A 103 -25.66 0.73 12.63
CA ASP A 103 -26.63 -0.29 12.25
C ASP A 103 -26.84 -1.35 13.35
N MET A 104 -25.78 -1.72 14.07
CA MET A 104 -25.91 -2.65 15.20
C MET A 104 -26.59 -1.99 16.41
N GLU A 105 -26.24 -0.75 16.74
CA GLU A 105 -26.85 0.00 17.84
C GLU A 105 -28.33 0.27 17.63
N THR A 106 -28.73 0.64 16.40
CA THR A 106 -30.15 0.84 16.05
C THR A 106 -30.96 -0.45 16.21
N LYS A 107 -30.44 -1.60 15.74
CA LYS A 107 -31.06 -2.92 15.94
C LYS A 107 -31.13 -3.31 17.41
N PHE A 108 -30.06 -3.08 18.17
CA PHE A 108 -30.01 -3.36 19.60
C PHE A 108 -31.11 -2.60 20.34
N ASN A 109 -31.21 -1.29 20.11
CA ASN A 109 -32.24 -0.44 20.73
C ASN A 109 -33.66 -0.87 20.34
N ALA A 110 -33.87 -1.31 19.09
CA ALA A 110 -35.16 -1.83 18.64
C ALA A 110 -35.56 -3.10 19.39
N LEU A 111 -34.63 -4.04 19.57
CA LEU A 111 -34.86 -5.28 20.33
C LEU A 111 -35.10 -5.03 21.82
N VAL A 112 -34.37 -4.10 22.43
CA VAL A 112 -34.62 -3.66 23.81
C VAL A 112 -36.02 -3.06 23.95
N ALA A 113 -36.42 -2.21 23.00
CA ALA A 113 -37.76 -1.63 23.00
C ALA A 113 -38.85 -2.69 22.80
N GLU A 114 -38.59 -3.73 21.99
CA GLU A 114 -39.50 -4.86 21.83
C GLU A 114 -39.63 -5.66 23.12
N LEU A 115 -38.51 -6.00 23.77
CA LEU A 115 -38.51 -6.71 25.06
C LEU A 115 -39.28 -5.94 26.13
N ASN A 116 -39.09 -4.61 26.20
CA ASN A 116 -39.79 -3.75 27.14
C ASN A 116 -41.31 -3.64 26.89
N ARG A 117 -41.76 -3.94 25.66
CA ARG A 117 -43.19 -3.98 25.30
C ARG A 117 -43.83 -5.33 25.58
N MET A 118 -43.04 -6.37 25.84
CA MET A 118 -43.57 -7.68 26.19
C MET A 118 -44.24 -7.64 27.56
N PRO A 119 -45.31 -8.44 27.75
CA PRO A 119 -45.93 -8.55 29.06
C PRO A 119 -44.94 -9.17 30.05
N VAL A 120 -44.97 -8.69 31.29
CA VAL A 120 -44.12 -9.19 32.39
C VAL A 120 -44.38 -10.68 32.66
N SER A 121 -45.63 -11.13 32.46
CA SER A 121 -46.05 -12.52 32.63
C SER A 121 -45.78 -13.34 31.36
N ASN A 122 -44.81 -14.24 31.43
CA ASN A 122 -44.38 -15.10 30.32
C ASN A 122 -45.12 -16.44 30.31
N ASP A 123 -46.45 -16.43 30.36
CA ASP A 123 -47.24 -17.65 30.58
C ASP A 123 -47.49 -18.47 29.31
N SER A 124 -47.57 -17.79 28.15
CA SER A 124 -47.69 -18.45 26.85
C SER A 124 -46.34 -18.88 26.30
N TYR A 125 -46.28 -20.08 25.73
CA TYR A 125 -45.08 -20.61 25.08
C TYR A 125 -44.54 -19.65 24.01
N LYS A 126 -45.41 -19.03 23.21
CA LYS A 126 -45.00 -18.09 22.15
C LYS A 126 -44.27 -16.86 22.71
N ILE A 127 -44.77 -16.33 23.83
CA ILE A 127 -44.18 -15.16 24.51
C ILE A 127 -42.81 -15.55 25.09
N ARG A 128 -42.71 -16.71 25.76
CA ARG A 128 -41.44 -17.25 26.26
C ARG A 128 -40.40 -17.43 25.15
N GLN A 129 -40.78 -18.07 24.05
CA GLN A 129 -39.88 -18.29 22.93
C GLN A 129 -39.40 -16.98 22.32
N ARG A 130 -40.30 -15.98 22.19
CA ARG A 130 -39.91 -14.67 21.68
C ARG A 130 -38.93 -13.95 22.62
N SER A 131 -39.12 -14.00 23.94
CA SER A 131 -38.17 -13.45 24.93
C SER A 131 -36.78 -14.05 24.76
N ILE A 132 -36.71 -15.38 24.73
CA ILE A 132 -35.45 -16.12 24.61
C ILE A 132 -34.74 -15.77 23.30
N GLN A 133 -35.49 -15.64 22.20
CA GLN A 133 -34.94 -15.25 20.91
C GLN A 133 -34.38 -13.82 20.94
N ILE A 134 -35.12 -12.87 21.51
CA ILE A 134 -34.66 -11.48 21.65
C ILE A 134 -33.40 -11.41 22.51
N GLU A 135 -33.39 -12.07 23.67
CA GLU A 135 -32.23 -12.11 24.57
C GLU A 135 -30.99 -12.76 23.92
N LYS A 136 -31.20 -13.76 23.07
CA LYS A 136 -30.12 -14.37 22.28
C LYS A 136 -29.56 -13.36 21.28
N GLU A 137 -30.43 -12.70 20.51
CA GLU A 137 -30.03 -11.69 19.53
C GLU A 137 -29.33 -10.49 20.19
N LEU A 138 -29.80 -10.04 21.37
CA LEU A 138 -29.17 -8.99 22.15
C LEU A 138 -27.73 -9.34 22.52
N ARG A 139 -27.48 -10.56 23.03
CA ARG A 139 -26.13 -11.03 23.36
C ARG A 139 -25.21 -11.09 22.13
N GLU A 140 -25.74 -11.53 20.99
CA GLU A 140 -24.97 -11.56 19.75
C GLU A 140 -24.62 -10.15 19.26
N LEU A 141 -25.54 -9.19 19.37
CA LEU A 141 -25.30 -7.80 19.01
C LEU A 141 -24.34 -7.11 19.97
N GLU A 142 -24.45 -7.32 21.28
CA GLU A 142 -23.51 -6.80 22.27
C GLU A 142 -22.08 -7.20 21.95
N GLY A 143 -21.84 -8.49 21.65
CA GLY A 143 -20.52 -8.97 21.26
C GLY A 143 -20.00 -8.33 19.96
N LYS A 144 -20.88 -8.07 18.99
CA LYS A 144 -20.52 -7.37 17.74
C LYS A 144 -20.21 -5.89 17.98
N ILE A 145 -21.04 -5.19 18.76
CA ILE A 145 -20.83 -3.79 19.11
C ILE A 145 -19.51 -3.64 19.86
N GLU A 146 -19.24 -4.51 20.83
CA GLU A 146 -17.98 -4.51 21.57
C GLU A 146 -16.78 -4.77 20.65
N LEU A 147 -16.90 -5.71 19.71
CA LEU A 147 -15.88 -5.99 18.69
C LEU A 147 -15.55 -4.74 17.87
N TYR A 148 -16.56 -4.03 17.35
CA TYR A 148 -16.35 -2.82 16.54
C TYR A 148 -15.86 -1.63 17.36
N LYS A 149 -16.28 -1.49 18.62
CA LYS A 149 -15.91 -0.36 19.47
C LYS A 149 -14.49 -0.46 20.03
N THR A 150 -14.05 -1.66 20.39
CA THR A 150 -12.79 -1.86 21.14
C THR A 150 -11.63 -2.34 20.27
N LYS A 151 -11.89 -3.03 19.17
CA LYS A 151 -10.85 -3.72 18.39
C LYS A 151 -10.69 -3.11 17.01
N ARG A 152 -9.46 -3.18 16.50
CA ARG A 152 -9.16 -2.99 15.08
C ARG A 152 -9.70 -4.20 14.33
N VAL A 153 -10.75 -4.00 13.54
CA VAL A 153 -11.43 -5.07 12.80
C VAL A 153 -10.78 -5.24 11.44
N PHE A 154 -10.30 -6.45 11.15
CA PHE A 154 -9.71 -6.79 9.85
C PHE A 154 -10.72 -7.56 8.99
N VAL A 155 -10.83 -7.18 7.72
CA VAL A 155 -11.76 -7.74 6.74
C VAL A 155 -10.97 -8.36 5.60
N LYS A 156 -11.46 -9.48 5.06
CA LYS A 156 -10.85 -10.12 3.88
C LYS A 156 -10.90 -9.17 2.69
N ILE A 157 -9.77 -9.03 1.98
CA ILE A 157 -9.69 -8.25 0.75
C ILE A 157 -10.66 -8.86 -0.28
N PRO A 158 -11.55 -8.06 -0.91
CA PRO A 158 -12.45 -8.59 -1.93
C PRO A 158 -11.63 -9.14 -3.10
N GLU A 159 -11.93 -10.39 -3.49
CA GLU A 159 -11.33 -10.99 -4.68
C GLU A 159 -11.89 -10.27 -5.91
N PRO A 160 -11.03 -9.77 -6.82
CA PRO A 160 -11.50 -9.19 -8.07
C PRO A 160 -12.21 -10.29 -8.89
N GLN A 161 -13.47 -10.03 -9.27
CA GLN A 161 -14.26 -10.91 -10.14
C GLN A 161 -13.84 -10.78 -11.60
#